data_AF-A0A848ZFX4-F1
#
_entry.id   AF-A0A848ZFX4-F1
#
_cell.length_a   1.000
_cell.length_b   1.000
_cell.length_c   1.000
_cell.angle_alpha   90.00
_cell.angle_beta   90.00
_cell.angle_gamma   90.00
#
_symmetry.space_group_name_H-M   'P 1'
#
loop_
_entity.id
_entity.type
_entity.pdbx_description
1 polymer ?
#
loop_
_entity_poly.entity_id
_entity_poly.type
_entity_poly.pdbx_seq_one_letter_code
_entity_poly.pdbx_strand_id
1 'polypeptide(L)'
;MARAGLADRLIEALAGLHATAVDIGDGATTIRLAGPRARDVLAKGCPLDLHPRAFGPGRVAQSVIAQADAVIHQTADDGGGPVFEIHVRRSFAEYLWLWLADAALEFGLGVDR
;
A
#
# COMPACT_ATOMS: atom_id res chain seq x y z
N MET A 1 9.55 6.53 -9.01
CA MET A 1 10.92 6.93 -9.43
C MET A 1 11.67 7.29 -8.16
N ALA A 2 12.67 6.50 -7.76
CA ALA A 2 13.45 6.77 -6.54
C ALA A 2 14.06 8.18 -6.63
N ARG A 3 14.02 8.94 -5.53
CA ARG A 3 14.66 10.25 -5.46
C ARG A 3 16.17 10.04 -5.42
N ALA A 4 16.83 10.22 -6.56
CA ALA A 4 18.28 10.09 -6.68
C ALA A 4 19.02 10.85 -5.55
N GLY A 5 20.01 10.19 -4.95
CA GLY A 5 20.83 10.71 -3.86
C GLY A 5 20.11 10.89 -2.51
N LEU A 6 18.89 10.37 -2.31
CA LEU A 6 18.24 10.44 -0.99
C LEU A 6 18.99 9.62 0.06
N ALA A 7 19.47 8.43 -0.29
CA ALA A 7 20.25 7.59 0.62
C ALA A 7 21.53 8.32 1.07
N ASP A 8 22.26 8.93 0.15
CA ASP A 8 23.47 9.70 0.46
C ASP A 8 23.18 10.87 1.42
N ARG A 9 22.11 11.62 1.17
CA ARG A 9 21.69 12.72 2.06
C ARG A 9 21.27 12.24 3.44
N LEU A 10 20.66 11.05 3.54
CA LEU A 10 20.32 10.45 4.83
C LEU A 10 21.59 10.01 5.58
N ILE A 11 22.56 9.40 4.89
CA ILE A 11 23.85 9.03 5.48
C ILE A 11 24.57 10.25 6.02
N GLU A 12 24.61 11.35 5.24
CA GLU A 12 25.20 12.62 5.66
C GLU A 12 24.49 13.18 6.91
N ALA A 13 23.15 13.22 6.90
CA ALA A 13 22.36 13.72 8.02
C ALA A 13 22.48 12.87 9.30
N LEU A 14 22.85 11.58 9.16
CA LEU A 14 23.00 10.62 10.26
C LEU A 14 24.46 10.50 10.75
N ALA A 15 25.36 11.36 10.29
CA ALA A 15 26.77 11.31 10.69
C ALA A 15 26.95 11.35 12.22
N GLY A 16 27.77 10.45 12.75
CA GLY A 16 28.01 10.30 14.18
C GLY A 16 27.02 9.39 14.92
N LEU A 17 26.01 8.85 14.24
CA LEU A 17 25.09 7.84 14.76
C LEU A 17 25.43 6.44 14.22
N HIS A 18 25.09 5.39 14.97
CA HIS A 18 25.13 4.01 14.47
C HIS A 18 23.90 3.74 13.60
N ALA A 19 23.97 4.07 12.32
CA ALA A 19 22.86 3.98 11.37
C ALA A 19 23.30 3.49 9.98
N THR A 20 22.33 3.04 9.19
CA THR A 20 22.50 2.70 7.77
C THR A 20 21.31 3.20 6.96
N ALA A 21 21.54 3.61 5.72
CA ALA A 21 20.48 3.95 4.77
C ALA A 21 20.76 3.24 3.45
N VAL A 22 19.77 2.49 2.96
CA VAL A 22 19.88 1.66 1.75
C VAL A 22 18.64 1.89 0.90
N ASP A 23 18.82 2.07 -0.40
CA ASP A 23 17.70 2.09 -1.33
C ASP A 23 17.18 0.66 -1.55
N ILE A 24 15.91 0.45 -1.18
CA ILE A 24 15.19 -0.83 -1.33
C ILE A 24 13.98 -0.69 -2.25
N GLY A 25 13.84 0.43 -2.97
CA GLY A 25 12.67 0.75 -3.79
C GLY A 25 12.39 -0.29 -4.87
N ASP A 26 13.44 -0.90 -5.42
CA ASP A 26 13.31 -1.96 -6.44
C ASP A 26 12.71 -3.26 -5.90
N GLY A 27 12.70 -3.46 -4.58
CA GLY A 27 12.13 -4.66 -3.96
C GLY A 27 10.60 -4.64 -3.87
N ALA A 28 9.96 -3.49 -4.07
CA ALA A 28 8.53 -3.30 -3.87
C ALA A 28 7.84 -2.73 -5.11
N THR A 29 6.52 -2.89 -5.17
CA THR A 29 5.63 -2.17 -6.07
C THR A 29 4.42 -1.68 -5.30
N THR A 30 3.63 -0.80 -5.90
CA THR A 30 2.43 -0.23 -5.30
C THR A 30 1.22 -0.54 -6.15
N ILE A 31 0.19 -1.13 -5.55
CA ILE A 31 -1.14 -1.28 -6.17
C ILE A 31 -2.04 -0.21 -5.57
N ARG A 32 -2.69 0.58 -6.43
CA ARG A 32 -3.67 1.58 -5.99
C ARG A 32 -5.07 0.99 -6.08
N LEU A 33 -5.81 1.03 -4.98
CA LEU A 33 -7.20 0.60 -4.89
C LEU A 33 -8.05 1.79 -4.42
N ALA A 34 -9.02 2.20 -5.22
CA ALA A 34 -9.88 3.34 -4.94
C ALA A 34 -11.34 3.00 -5.22
N GLY A 35 -12.24 3.68 -4.51
CA GLY A 35 -13.68 3.60 -4.75
C GLY A 35 -14.49 3.34 -3.49
N PRO A 36 -15.83 3.48 -3.56
CA PRO A 36 -16.69 3.41 -2.38
C PRO A 36 -16.68 2.03 -1.71
N ARG A 37 -16.29 0.98 -2.44
CA ARG A 37 -16.21 -0.41 -1.95
C ARG A 37 -14.77 -0.87 -1.66
N ALA A 38 -13.77 0.01 -1.74
CA ALA A 38 -12.36 -0.38 -1.55
C ALA A 38 -12.08 -0.98 -0.16
N ARG A 39 -12.74 -0.48 0.89
CA ARG A 39 -12.67 -1.05 2.25
C ARG A 39 -13.21 -2.48 2.28
N ASP A 40 -14.32 -2.74 1.60
CA ASP A 40 -14.95 -4.07 1.56
C ASP A 40 -14.07 -5.08 0.83
N VAL A 41 -13.41 -4.68 -0.26
CA VAL A 41 -12.44 -5.51 -0.98
C VAL A 41 -11.30 -5.92 -0.04
N LEU A 42 -10.70 -4.96 0.68
CA LEU A 42 -9.60 -5.25 1.60
C LEU A 42 -10.06 -6.11 2.79
N ALA A 43 -11.25 -5.87 3.33
CA ALA A 43 -11.80 -6.60 4.48
C ALA A 43 -11.98 -8.11 4.21
N LYS A 44 -12.05 -8.55 2.94
CA LYS A 44 -12.10 -9.97 2.57
C LYS A 44 -10.83 -10.76 2.91
N GLY A 45 -9.69 -10.08 3.03
CA GLY A 45 -8.39 -10.74 3.18
C GLY A 45 -7.41 -10.03 4.10
N CYS A 46 -7.77 -8.88 4.64
CA CYS A 46 -6.97 -8.10 5.57
C CYS A 46 -7.60 -8.09 6.97
N PRO A 47 -6.86 -8.43 8.04
CA PRO A 47 -7.39 -8.45 9.40
C PRO A 47 -7.44 -7.07 10.07
N LEU A 48 -6.98 -6.00 9.42
CA LEU A 48 -7.02 -4.66 10.00
C LEU A 48 -8.47 -4.16 10.12
N ASP A 49 -8.76 -3.42 11.20
CA ASP A 49 -9.96 -2.59 11.26
C ASP A 49 -9.82 -1.42 10.29
N LEU A 50 -10.46 -1.54 9.13
CA LEU A 50 -10.47 -0.53 8.08
C LEU A 50 -11.66 0.43 8.20
N HIS A 51 -12.34 0.51 9.34
CA HIS A 51 -13.40 1.48 9.55
C HIS A 51 -12.83 2.92 9.52
N PRO A 52 -13.50 3.93 8.92
CA PRO A 52 -12.98 5.30 8.81
C PRO A 52 -12.55 5.96 10.14
N ARG A 53 -13.15 5.54 11.26
CA ARG A 53 -12.77 6.01 12.61
C ARG A 53 -11.43 5.44 13.10
N ALA A 54 -11.03 4.27 12.63
CA ALA A 54 -9.78 3.60 13.00
C ALA A 54 -8.69 3.86 11.96
N PHE A 55 -9.06 3.72 10.68
CA PHE A 55 -8.18 3.81 9.52
C PHE A 55 -8.74 4.80 8.50
N GLY A 56 -8.33 6.06 8.62
CA GLY A 56 -8.70 7.18 7.73
C GLY A 56 -7.51 7.71 6.93
N PRO A 57 -7.68 8.79 6.14
CA PRO A 57 -6.59 9.39 5.37
C PRO A 57 -5.33 9.69 6.18
N GLY A 58 -4.17 9.43 5.58
CA GLY A 58 -2.85 9.56 6.20
C GLY A 58 -2.47 8.42 7.17
N ARG A 59 -3.37 7.46 7.43
CA ARG A 59 -3.04 6.27 8.22
C ARG A 59 -2.30 5.24 7.37
N VAL A 60 -1.24 4.69 7.96
CA VAL A 60 -0.44 3.62 7.37
C VAL A 60 -0.21 2.53 8.41
N ALA A 61 -0.32 1.27 7.98
CA ALA A 61 0.01 0.12 8.80
C ALA A 61 0.54 -1.02 7.93
N GLN A 62 1.40 -1.85 8.52
CA GLN A 62 1.78 -3.13 7.94
C GLN A 62 0.77 -4.20 8.39
N SER A 63 0.37 -5.05 7.46
CA SER A 63 -0.50 -6.19 7.71
C SER A 63 -0.28 -7.25 6.63
N VAL A 64 -1.22 -8.18 6.56
CA VAL A 64 -1.32 -9.21 5.53
C VAL A 64 -2.59 -8.98 4.72
N ILE A 65 -2.54 -9.21 3.41
CA ILE A 65 -3.70 -9.31 2.53
C ILE A 65 -3.59 -10.63 1.79
N ALA A 66 -4.52 -11.55 2.01
CA ALA A 66 -4.49 -12.86 1.37
C ALA A 66 -3.11 -13.55 1.51
N GLN A 67 -2.57 -13.61 2.73
CA GLN A 67 -1.25 -14.19 3.01
C GLN A 67 -0.03 -13.43 2.42
N ALA A 68 -0.21 -12.34 1.68
CA ALA A 68 0.88 -11.46 1.24
C ALA A 68 1.12 -10.32 2.24
N ASP A 69 2.35 -10.18 2.72
CA ASP A 69 2.76 -9.04 3.54
C ASP A 69 2.66 -7.74 2.73
N ALA A 70 1.95 -6.75 3.28
CA ALA A 70 1.75 -5.47 2.64
C ALA A 70 1.77 -4.31 3.64
N VAL A 71 2.27 -3.16 3.18
CA VAL A 71 2.04 -1.88 3.84
C VAL A 71 0.83 -1.23 3.18
N ILE A 72 -0.20 -0.95 3.97
CA ILE A 72 -1.45 -0.35 3.53
C ILE A 72 -1.45 1.10 3.98
N HIS A 73 -1.63 2.02 3.05
CA HIS A 73 -1.68 3.46 3.30
C HIS A 73 -2.98 4.01 2.71
N GLN A 74 -3.89 4.53 3.55
CA GLN A 74 -5.02 5.29 3.03
C GLN A 74 -4.56 6.71 2.71
N THR A 75 -4.38 7.03 1.44
CA THR A 75 -3.86 8.34 1.00
C THR A 75 -4.93 9.42 0.97
N ALA A 76 -6.18 9.04 0.68
CA ALA A 76 -7.29 9.99 0.59
C ALA A 76 -8.64 9.33 0.92
N ASP A 77 -9.66 10.17 1.11
CA ASP A 77 -11.07 9.82 1.12
C ASP A 77 -11.78 11.00 0.43
N ASP A 78 -12.12 10.84 -0.84
CA ASP A 78 -12.69 11.91 -1.66
C ASP A 78 -14.13 11.59 -2.10
N GLY A 79 -14.72 12.41 -2.97
CA GLY A 79 -16.09 12.19 -3.45
C GLY A 79 -16.33 10.85 -4.15
N GLY A 80 -15.26 10.12 -4.52
CA GLY A 80 -15.29 8.75 -5.03
C GLY A 80 -15.05 7.65 -3.99
N GLY A 81 -14.77 8.01 -2.73
CA GLY A 81 -14.50 7.09 -1.62
C GLY A 81 -13.02 7.01 -1.22
N PRO A 82 -12.66 6.03 -0.37
CA PRO A 82 -11.30 5.89 0.12
C PRO A 82 -10.33 5.44 -0.98
N VAL A 83 -9.11 5.98 -0.92
CA VAL A 83 -7.99 5.62 -1.80
C VAL A 83 -6.89 4.98 -0.97
N PHE A 84 -6.51 3.77 -1.33
CA PHE A 84 -5.43 3.02 -0.70
C PHE A 84 -4.26 2.83 -1.67
N GLU A 85 -3.06 3.05 -1.15
CA GLU A 85 -1.82 2.55 -1.73
C GLU A 85 -1.39 1.31 -0.94
N ILE A 86 -1.19 0.20 -1.67
CA ILE A 86 -0.81 -1.08 -1.11
C ILE A 86 0.60 -1.39 -1.61
N HIS A 87 1.58 -1.22 -0.74
CA HIS A 87 2.98 -1.53 -1.06
C HIS A 87 3.25 -3.00 -0.73
N VAL A 88 3.65 -3.75 -1.75
CA VAL A 88 3.90 -5.20 -1.66
C VAL A 88 5.25 -5.54 -2.29
N ARG A 89 5.89 -6.61 -1.82
CA ARG A 89 7.10 -7.14 -2.45
C ARG A 89 6.81 -7.44 -3.93
N ARG A 90 7.73 -7.03 -4.82
CA ARG A 90 7.55 -7.18 -6.27
C ARG A 90 7.20 -8.62 -6.69
N SER A 91 7.77 -9.63 -6.02
CA SER A 91 7.50 -11.05 -6.31
C SER A 91 6.08 -11.52 -5.97
N PHE A 92 5.35 -10.79 -5.13
CA PHE A 92 3.96 -11.08 -4.74
C PHE A 92 2.94 -10.18 -5.46
N ALA A 93 3.40 -9.25 -6.29
CA ALA A 93 2.55 -8.25 -6.92
C ALA A 93 1.45 -8.85 -7.80
N GLU A 94 1.80 -9.80 -8.66
CA GLU A 94 0.84 -10.46 -9.55
C GLU A 94 -0.19 -11.27 -8.77
N TYR A 95 0.26 -12.02 -7.76
CA TYR A 95 -0.63 -12.76 -6.87
C TYR A 95 -1.64 -11.84 -6.19
N LEU A 96 -1.16 -10.77 -5.55
CA LEU A 96 -2.03 -9.84 -4.83
C LEU A 96 -2.96 -9.10 -5.79
N TRP A 97 -2.48 -8.73 -6.98
CA TRP A 97 -3.31 -8.12 -8.02
C TRP A 97 -4.48 -9.02 -8.43
N LEU A 98 -4.21 -10.28 -8.76
CA LEU A 98 -5.25 -11.24 -9.16
C LEU A 98 -6.25 -11.48 -8.04
N TRP A 99 -5.78 -11.59 -6.79
CA TRP A 99 -6.66 -11.74 -5.64
C TRP A 99 -7.55 -10.50 -5.41
N LEU A 100 -6.98 -9.28 -5.50
CA LEU A 100 -7.75 -8.04 -5.38
C LEU A 100 -8.77 -7.88 -6.50
N ALA A 101 -8.40 -8.25 -7.73
CA ALA A 101 -9.29 -8.22 -8.88
C ALA A 101 -10.49 -9.15 -8.67
N ASP A 102 -10.26 -10.40 -8.26
CA ASP A 102 -11.30 -11.37 -7.92
C ASP A 102 -12.19 -10.87 -6.77
N ALA A 103 -11.57 -10.40 -5.69
CA ALA A 103 -12.26 -9.83 -4.54
C ALA A 103 -13.13 -8.61 -4.91
N ALA A 104 -12.79 -7.87 -5.96
CA ALA A 104 -13.52 -6.70 -6.42
C ALA A 104 -14.63 -7.00 -7.44
N LEU A 105 -14.71 -8.22 -8.00
CA LEU A 105 -15.66 -8.55 -9.08
C LEU A 105 -17.12 -8.28 -8.71
N GLU A 106 -17.53 -8.59 -7.48
CA GLU A 106 -18.91 -8.37 -7.02
C GLU A 106 -19.30 -6.88 -6.88
N PHE A 107 -18.32 -5.98 -6.96
CA PHE A 107 -18.51 -4.53 -6.86
C PHE A 107 -18.38 -3.81 -8.20
N GLY A 108 -18.05 -4.52 -9.29
CA GLY A 108 -17.83 -3.93 -10.61
C GLY A 108 -16.44 -3.31 -10.76
N LEU A 109 -15.41 -4.15 -10.81
CA LEU A 109 -14.02 -3.73 -10.97
C LEU A 109 -13.80 -2.89 -12.25
N GLY A 110 -13.24 -1.69 -12.07
CA GLY A 110 -12.61 -0.90 -13.13
C GLY A 110 -11.09 -0.96 -13.01
N VAL A 111 -10.38 -1.01 -14.13
CA VAL A 111 -8.92 -0.97 -14.18
C VAL A 111 -8.48 0.20 -15.04
N ASP A 112 -7.86 1.18 -14.39
CA ASP A 112 -7.21 2.30 -15.07
C ASP A 112 -5.77 1.94 -15.44
N ARG A 113 -5.28 2.52 -16.54
CA ARG A 113 -3.88 2.37 -16.99
C ARG A 113 -2.94 3.35 -16.30
#